data_AF-A0A8J2R7B1-F1
#
_entry.id   AF-A0A8J2R7B1-F1
#
_cell.length_a   1.000
_cell.length_b   1.000
_cell.length_c   1.000
_cell.angle_alpha   90.00
_cell.angle_beta   90.00
_cell.angle_gamma   90.00
#
_symmetry.space_group_name_H-M   'P 1'
#
loop_
_entity.id
_entity.type
_entity.pdbx_description
1 polymer ?
#
loop_
_entity_poly.entity_id
_entity_poly.type
_entity_poly.pdbx_seq_one_letter_code
_entity_poly.pdbx_strand_id
1 'polypeptide(L)'
;MSDFVNNTVKKAACNAVLDFGSGLGHLIRILSYKYNIQTIGIEMQTKLTSEARKLDLELEYTVKKYLTEEEMSKLIRPNHINLTLSSLQQLAEIPLNTKKYGLIGLHPCGDLGPLLIKHFVNTGDVKFICIVGCCFMKLSCNKEPCGYPMSEYLKGLNNDLSYFSREIACHAIETYCKRLCNGDYNDLKVHAYRAALEKLLQQLDPKLMHMPVRNVKHTNNMTFEEYCAAALHKLSIDPLNSSDVETDLLQWKKVVVLYTLRLAIAPLVETLILLDRVLFILEHGMT
;
A
#
# COMPACT_ATOMS: atom_id res chain seq x y z
N MET A 1 -6.73 13.44 6.57
CA MET A 1 -7.43 12.66 5.52
C MET A 1 -8.94 12.72 5.67
N SER A 2 -9.52 12.37 6.82
CA SER A 2 -10.99 12.40 7.03
C SER A 2 -11.63 13.76 6.74
N ASP A 3 -11.03 14.87 7.16
CA ASP A 3 -11.51 16.22 6.82
C ASP A 3 -11.53 16.49 5.31
N PHE A 4 -10.46 16.09 4.61
CA PHE A 4 -10.36 16.22 3.15
C PHE A 4 -11.47 15.44 2.45
N VAL A 5 -11.70 14.19 2.86
CA VAL A 5 -12.76 13.33 2.32
C VAL A 5 -14.13 13.95 2.58
N ASN A 6 -14.41 14.37 3.81
CA ASN A 6 -15.68 15.02 4.15
C ASN A 6 -15.94 16.27 3.30
N ASN A 7 -14.93 17.12 3.12
CA ASN A 7 -15.06 18.29 2.25
C ASN A 7 -15.33 17.90 0.79
N THR A 8 -14.71 16.82 0.31
CA THR A 8 -14.92 16.30 -1.05
C THR A 8 -16.33 15.73 -1.21
N VAL A 9 -16.81 14.95 -0.24
CA VAL A 9 -18.18 14.41 -0.20
C VAL A 9 -19.22 15.52 -0.29
N LYS A 10 -19.03 16.61 0.47
CA LYS A 10 -19.91 17.80 0.42
C LYS A 10 -19.89 18.48 -0.95
N LYS A 11 -18.72 18.71 -1.53
CA LYS A 11 -18.56 19.33 -2.86
C LYS A 11 -19.16 18.46 -3.97
N ALA A 12 -18.97 17.15 -3.89
CA ALA A 12 -19.46 16.17 -4.85
C ALA A 12 -20.96 15.85 -4.70
N ALA A 13 -21.63 16.42 -3.69
CA ALA A 13 -23.03 16.18 -3.37
C ALA A 13 -23.40 14.69 -3.30
N CYS A 14 -22.53 13.89 -2.66
CA CYS A 14 -22.75 12.48 -2.36
C CYS A 14 -22.88 12.26 -0.85
N ASN A 15 -23.37 11.09 -0.45
CA ASN A 15 -23.60 10.76 0.96
C ASN A 15 -22.98 9.43 1.39
N ALA A 16 -22.28 8.75 0.47
CA ALA A 16 -21.59 7.50 0.78
C ALA A 16 -20.15 7.45 0.25
N VAL A 17 -19.35 6.60 0.89
CA VAL A 17 -17.94 6.35 0.56
C VAL A 17 -17.64 4.87 0.66
N LEU A 18 -16.92 4.34 -0.33
CA LEU A 18 -16.34 3.01 -0.29
C LEU A 18 -14.83 3.16 -0.09
N ASP A 19 -14.29 2.51 0.93
CA ASP A 19 -12.86 2.50 1.25
C ASP A 19 -12.27 1.12 0.96
N PHE A 20 -11.31 1.05 0.04
CA PHE A 20 -10.70 -0.18 -0.46
C PHE A 20 -9.31 -0.37 0.13
N GLY A 21 -9.09 -1.54 0.72
CA GLY A 21 -8.02 -1.70 1.69
C GLY A 21 -8.37 -0.87 2.93
N SER A 22 -9.49 -1.17 3.57
CA SER A 22 -9.90 -0.40 4.75
C SER A 22 -9.11 -0.80 6.02
N GLY A 23 -8.44 -1.95 6.01
CA GLY A 23 -7.72 -2.48 7.17
C GLY A 23 -8.61 -2.57 8.41
N LEU A 24 -8.20 -1.91 9.51
CA LEU A 24 -8.96 -1.82 10.76
C LEU A 24 -10.11 -0.79 10.73
N GLY A 25 -10.35 -0.14 9.58
CA GLY A 25 -11.48 0.76 9.38
C GLY A 25 -11.36 2.12 10.07
N HIS A 26 -10.14 2.59 10.40
CA HIS A 26 -9.96 3.85 11.13
C HIS A 26 -10.53 5.07 10.39
N LEU A 27 -10.30 5.17 9.06
CA LEU A 27 -10.80 6.28 8.27
C LEU A 27 -12.32 6.30 8.25
N ILE A 28 -12.93 5.19 7.82
CA ILE A 28 -14.39 5.09 7.68
C ILE A 28 -15.12 5.24 9.01
N ARG A 29 -14.56 4.75 10.12
CA ARG A 29 -15.11 4.98 11.46
C ARG A 29 -15.25 6.47 11.77
N ILE A 30 -14.24 7.27 11.45
CA ILE A 30 -14.31 8.73 11.62
C ILE A 30 -15.34 9.33 10.66
N LEU A 31 -15.35 8.91 9.40
CA LEU A 31 -16.31 9.40 8.40
C LEU A 31 -17.76 9.17 8.83
N SER A 32 -18.08 8.00 9.37
CA SER A 32 -19.44 7.66 9.76
C SER A 32 -19.86 8.31 11.07
N TYR A 33 -19.07 8.16 12.14
CA TYR A 33 -19.48 8.67 13.44
C TYR A 33 -19.31 10.18 13.61
N LYS A 34 -18.30 10.80 12.98
CA LYS A 34 -18.04 12.25 13.12
C LYS A 34 -18.78 13.07 12.07
N TYR A 35 -18.86 12.59 10.82
CA TYR A 35 -19.39 13.36 9.71
C TYR A 35 -20.72 12.83 9.16
N ASN A 36 -21.28 11.77 9.76
CA ASN A 36 -22.55 11.17 9.35
C ASN A 36 -22.57 10.75 7.86
N ILE A 37 -21.45 10.20 7.38
CA ILE A 37 -21.32 9.68 6.01
C ILE A 37 -21.57 8.18 6.03
N GLN A 38 -22.35 7.66 5.07
CA GLN A 38 -22.48 6.20 4.92
C GLN A 38 -21.18 5.62 4.39
N THR A 39 -20.61 4.63 5.06
CA THR A 39 -19.33 4.05 4.61
C THR A 39 -19.35 2.55 4.52
N ILE A 40 -18.66 2.03 3.51
CA ILE A 40 -18.37 0.61 3.38
C ILE A 40 -16.85 0.43 3.27
N GLY A 41 -16.25 -0.26 4.23
CA GLY A 41 -14.85 -0.69 4.20
C GLY A 41 -14.73 -2.06 3.56
N ILE A 42 -13.83 -2.19 2.58
CA ILE A 42 -13.58 -3.42 1.85
C ILE A 42 -12.16 -3.87 2.13
N GLU A 43 -12.05 -5.07 2.71
CA GLU A 43 -10.78 -5.62 3.16
C GLU A 43 -10.74 -7.14 2.95
N MET A 44 -9.66 -7.64 2.34
CA MET A 44 -9.52 -9.05 2.00
C MET A 44 -9.24 -9.94 3.23
N GLN A 45 -8.63 -9.38 4.29
CA GLN A 45 -8.26 -10.14 5.48
C GLN A 45 -9.42 -10.17 6.48
N THR A 46 -10.01 -11.35 6.66
CA THR A 46 -11.14 -11.56 7.59
C THR A 46 -10.81 -11.07 9.00
N LYS A 47 -9.60 -11.35 9.50
CA LYS A 47 -9.13 -10.89 10.82
C LYS A 47 -9.23 -9.37 10.98
N LEU A 48 -8.82 -8.60 9.98
CA LEU A 48 -8.87 -7.14 10.02
C LEU A 48 -10.32 -6.63 10.04
N THR A 49 -11.21 -7.23 9.22
CA THR A 49 -12.63 -6.85 9.24
C THR A 49 -13.33 -7.20 10.56
N SER A 50 -12.97 -8.31 11.19
CA SER A 50 -13.53 -8.69 12.50
C SER A 50 -13.08 -7.73 13.60
N GLU A 51 -11.79 -7.39 13.64
CA GLU A 51 -11.26 -6.40 14.58
C GLU A 51 -11.84 -5.00 14.30
N ALA A 52 -12.05 -4.61 13.04
CA ALA A 52 -12.68 -3.34 12.70
C ALA A 52 -14.09 -3.20 13.30
N ARG A 53 -14.92 -4.25 13.18
CA ARG A 53 -16.26 -4.29 13.79
C ARG A 53 -16.20 -4.24 15.31
N LYS A 54 -15.24 -4.93 15.93
CA LYS A 54 -15.02 -4.89 17.38
C LYS A 54 -14.69 -3.47 17.85
N LEU A 55 -13.78 -2.77 17.16
CA LEU A 55 -13.42 -1.39 17.45
C LEU A 55 -14.61 -0.42 17.32
N ASP A 56 -15.54 -0.68 16.38
CA ASP A 56 -16.77 0.11 16.27
C ASP A 56 -17.66 -0.05 17.51
N LEU A 57 -17.84 -1.29 17.97
CA LEU A 57 -18.63 -1.59 19.17
C LEU A 57 -17.98 -1.03 20.44
N GLU A 58 -16.65 -1.09 20.55
CA GLU A 58 -15.91 -0.49 21.66
C GLU A 58 -16.05 1.04 21.68
N LEU A 59 -16.05 1.68 20.52
CA LEU A 59 -16.31 3.11 20.39
C LEU A 59 -17.73 3.43 20.85
N GLU A 60 -18.74 2.74 20.30
CA GLU A 60 -20.15 2.91 20.68
C GLU A 60 -20.38 2.73 22.18
N TYR A 61 -19.77 1.71 22.79
CA TYR A 61 -19.84 1.45 24.22
C TYR A 61 -19.27 2.61 25.04
N THR A 62 -18.15 3.16 24.59
CA THR A 62 -17.52 4.33 25.22
C THR A 62 -18.38 5.58 25.08
N VAL A 63 -18.86 5.90 23.87
CA VAL A 63 -19.62 7.13 23.62
C VAL A 63 -21.02 7.12 24.22
N LYS A 64 -21.61 5.94 24.45
CA LYS A 64 -22.89 5.78 25.17
C LYS A 64 -22.88 6.40 26.57
N LYS A 65 -21.70 6.58 27.18
CA LYS A 65 -21.54 7.25 28.49
C LYS A 65 -21.64 8.78 28.41
N TYR A 66 -21.54 9.33 27.20
CA TYR A 66 -21.46 10.78 26.96
C TYR A 66 -22.61 11.30 26.07
N LEU A 67 -23.30 10.41 25.34
CA LEU A 67 -24.39 10.76 24.43
C LEU A 67 -25.75 10.32 24.98
N THR A 68 -26.78 11.09 24.65
CA THR A 68 -28.19 10.72 24.90
C THR A 68 -28.64 9.55 24.02
N GLU A 69 -29.76 8.89 24.36
CA GLU A 69 -30.32 7.82 23.53
C GLU A 69 -30.70 8.30 22.12
N GLU A 70 -31.18 9.55 22.01
CA GLU A 70 -31.51 10.16 20.73
C GLU A 70 -30.25 10.36 19.87
N GLU A 71 -29.17 10.88 20.45
CA GLU A 71 -27.89 11.06 19.75
C GLU A 71 -27.27 9.70 19.35
N MET A 72 -27.36 8.70 20.24
CA MET A 72 -26.91 7.34 19.94
C MET A 72 -27.67 6.74 18.75
N SER A 73 -28.99 6.98 18.64
CA SER A 73 -29.81 6.48 17.53
C SER A 73 -29.45 7.09 16.17
N LYS A 74 -28.82 8.28 16.17
CA LYS A 74 -28.40 8.99 14.96
C LYS A 74 -27.01 8.57 14.47
N LEU A 75 -26.26 7.79 15.26
CA LEU A 75 -24.93 7.32 14.85
C LEU A 75 -25.04 6.37 13.66
N ILE A 76 -24.21 6.62 12.65
CA ILE A 76 -24.08 5.75 11.49
C ILE A 76 -22.90 4.83 11.74
N ARG A 77 -23.15 3.54 11.96
CA ARG A 77 -22.09 2.53 12.06
C ARG A 77 -21.51 2.24 10.66
N PRO A 78 -20.18 2.22 10.47
CA PRO A 78 -19.57 1.79 9.22
C PRO A 78 -19.88 0.31 8.92
N ASN A 79 -20.10 -0.04 7.66
CA ASN A 79 -20.18 -1.43 7.24
C ASN A 79 -18.79 -1.92 6.83
N HIS A 80 -18.41 -3.13 7.25
CA HIS A 80 -17.16 -3.77 6.84
C HIS A 80 -17.49 -5.02 6.04
N ILE A 81 -16.91 -5.17 4.87
CA ILE A 81 -17.11 -6.30 3.97
C ILE A 81 -15.77 -7.01 3.77
N ASN A 82 -15.77 -8.32 4.02
CA ASN A 82 -14.62 -9.15 3.72
C ASN A 82 -14.71 -9.63 2.27
N LEU A 83 -13.94 -9.01 1.38
CA LEU A 83 -13.99 -9.29 -0.04
C LEU A 83 -12.62 -9.04 -0.68
N THR A 84 -12.20 -9.96 -1.54
CA THR A 84 -11.09 -9.75 -2.47
C THR A 84 -11.66 -9.31 -3.79
N LEU A 85 -11.26 -8.11 -4.25
CA LEU A 85 -11.66 -7.59 -5.54
C LEU A 85 -10.61 -7.89 -6.59
N SER A 86 -11.04 -8.58 -7.65
CA SER A 86 -10.25 -8.89 -8.83
C SER A 86 -10.93 -8.45 -10.13
N SER A 87 -12.23 -8.09 -10.09
CA SER A 87 -12.95 -7.64 -11.27
C SER A 87 -13.95 -6.51 -10.99
N LEU A 88 -14.36 -5.83 -12.06
CA LEU A 88 -15.36 -4.76 -12.00
C LEU A 88 -16.76 -5.28 -11.67
N GLN A 89 -17.10 -6.53 -12.03
CA GLN A 89 -18.43 -7.07 -11.74
C GLN A 89 -18.70 -7.12 -10.23
N GLN A 90 -17.69 -7.48 -9.44
CA GLN A 90 -17.80 -7.55 -7.98
C GLN A 90 -18.08 -6.18 -7.34
N LEU A 91 -17.71 -5.07 -8.00
CA LEU A 91 -18.01 -3.72 -7.51
C LEU A 91 -19.51 -3.40 -7.61
N ALA A 92 -20.19 -3.93 -8.63
CA ALA A 92 -21.62 -3.74 -8.82
C ALA A 92 -22.47 -4.51 -7.79
N GLU A 93 -21.90 -5.54 -7.17
CA GLU A 93 -22.56 -6.38 -6.16
C GLU A 93 -22.47 -5.80 -4.73
N ILE A 94 -21.69 -4.72 -4.54
CA ILE A 94 -21.54 -4.09 -3.22
C ILE A 94 -22.87 -3.45 -2.82
N PRO A 95 -23.43 -3.80 -1.64
CA PRO A 95 -24.76 -3.35 -1.22
C PRO A 95 -24.76 -1.86 -0.81
N LEU A 96 -24.88 -0.99 -1.80
CA LEU A 96 -25.00 0.46 -1.63
C LEU A 96 -26.46 0.89 -1.70
N ASN A 97 -26.90 1.63 -0.68
CA ASN A 97 -28.24 2.22 -0.63
C ASN A 97 -28.36 3.53 -1.43
N THR A 98 -27.32 3.90 -2.19
CA THR A 98 -27.25 5.17 -2.95
C THR A 98 -26.50 4.97 -4.27
N LYS A 99 -26.93 5.73 -5.28
CA LYS A 99 -26.27 5.81 -6.60
C LYS A 99 -25.27 6.96 -6.70
N LYS A 100 -24.98 7.66 -5.59
CA LYS A 100 -23.98 8.74 -5.55
C LYS A 100 -23.01 8.49 -4.42
N TYR A 101 -21.80 8.04 -4.75
CA TYR A 101 -20.79 7.69 -3.76
C TYR A 101 -19.38 8.07 -4.21
N GLY A 102 -18.45 8.11 -3.27
CA GLY A 102 -17.02 8.28 -3.53
C GLY A 102 -16.26 6.96 -3.39
N LEU A 103 -15.14 6.84 -4.12
CA LEU A 103 -14.18 5.76 -3.93
C LEU A 103 -12.95 6.30 -3.20
N ILE A 104 -12.45 5.54 -2.23
CA ILE A 104 -11.20 5.82 -1.52
C ILE A 104 -10.35 4.57 -1.51
N GLY A 105 -9.06 4.71 -1.74
CA GLY A 105 -8.10 3.68 -1.42
C GLY A 105 -6.82 4.33 -0.97
N LEU A 106 -6.50 4.25 0.32
CA LEU A 106 -5.23 4.78 0.84
C LEU A 106 -4.05 3.82 0.67
N HIS A 107 -4.33 2.56 0.34
CA HIS A 107 -3.32 1.56 0.02
C HIS A 107 -3.85 0.45 -0.93
N PRO A 108 -4.50 0.81 -2.06
CA PRO A 108 -4.93 -0.17 -3.04
C PRO A 108 -3.70 -0.75 -3.73
N CYS A 109 -3.27 -1.90 -3.22
CA CYS A 109 -2.04 -2.55 -3.67
C CYS A 109 -2.15 -3.04 -5.11
N GLY A 110 -1.12 -2.78 -5.91
CA GLY A 110 -1.02 -3.31 -7.27
C GLY A 110 -2.22 -2.91 -8.13
N ASP A 111 -2.87 -3.90 -8.76
CA ASP A 111 -3.93 -3.68 -9.74
C ASP A 111 -5.26 -3.16 -9.15
N LEU A 112 -5.40 -3.12 -7.82
CA LEU A 112 -6.61 -2.58 -7.20
C LEU A 112 -6.80 -1.10 -7.52
N GLY A 113 -5.73 -0.29 -7.54
CA GLY A 113 -5.80 1.12 -7.92
C GLY A 113 -6.34 1.30 -9.35
N PRO A 114 -5.68 0.71 -10.37
CA PRO A 114 -6.18 0.64 -11.74
C PRO A 114 -7.63 0.17 -11.87
N LEU A 115 -8.01 -0.88 -11.15
CA LEU A 115 -9.38 -1.40 -11.16
C LEU A 115 -10.40 -0.34 -10.71
N LEU A 116 -10.10 0.38 -9.63
CA LEU A 116 -10.98 1.44 -9.11
C LEU A 116 -11.05 2.65 -10.04
N ILE A 117 -9.94 3.01 -10.69
CA ILE A 117 -9.92 4.08 -11.69
C ILE A 117 -10.76 3.69 -12.92
N LYS A 118 -10.63 2.44 -13.40
CA LYS A 118 -11.46 1.89 -14.48
C LYS A 118 -12.94 1.91 -14.09
N HIS A 119 -13.29 1.58 -12.85
CA HIS A 119 -14.66 1.70 -12.35
C HIS A 119 -15.15 3.14 -12.40
N PHE A 120 -14.35 4.08 -11.88
CA PHE A 120 -14.69 5.50 -11.84
C PHE A 120 -15.00 6.08 -13.23
N VAL A 121 -14.22 5.75 -14.25
CA VAL A 121 -14.49 6.25 -15.61
C VAL A 121 -15.68 5.57 -16.29
N ASN A 122 -16.03 4.35 -15.87
CA ASN A 122 -17.08 3.54 -16.51
C ASN A 122 -18.47 3.69 -15.86
N THR A 123 -18.61 4.44 -14.77
CA THR A 123 -19.90 4.66 -14.11
C THR A 123 -20.14 6.11 -13.74
N GLY A 124 -21.36 6.59 -13.98
CA GLY A 124 -21.80 7.90 -13.51
C GLY A 124 -22.12 7.95 -12.01
N ASP A 125 -22.14 6.81 -11.31
CA ASP A 125 -22.54 6.76 -9.90
C ASP A 125 -21.43 7.24 -8.95
N VAL A 126 -20.17 7.08 -9.35
CA VAL A 126 -19.01 7.52 -8.58
C VAL A 126 -18.78 9.00 -8.82
N LYS A 127 -18.81 9.81 -7.75
CA LYS A 127 -18.73 11.28 -7.82
C LYS A 127 -17.34 11.84 -7.57
N PHE A 128 -16.48 11.07 -6.92
CA PHE A 128 -15.07 11.38 -6.76
C PHE A 128 -14.28 10.11 -6.47
N ILE A 129 -12.98 10.19 -6.69
CA ILE A 129 -12.02 9.14 -6.36
C ILE A 129 -10.82 9.74 -5.63
N CYS A 130 -10.35 9.07 -4.58
CA CYS A 130 -9.13 9.43 -3.86
C CYS A 130 -8.27 8.18 -3.67
N ILE A 131 -7.20 8.06 -4.46
CA ILE A 131 -6.30 6.90 -4.44
C ILE A 131 -4.89 7.34 -4.07
N VAL A 132 -4.29 6.63 -3.12
CA VAL A 132 -2.86 6.70 -2.80
C VAL A 132 -2.25 5.36 -3.22
N GLY A 133 -1.70 5.31 -4.44
CA GLY A 133 -1.15 4.08 -5.00
C GLY A 133 -0.01 3.52 -4.14
N CYS A 134 0.07 2.19 -4.05
CA CYS A 134 1.17 1.52 -3.35
C CYS A 134 1.44 0.13 -3.95
N CYS A 135 2.57 -0.46 -3.57
CA CYS A 135 2.99 -1.77 -4.04
C CYS A 135 3.02 -1.88 -5.58
N PHE A 136 3.60 -0.89 -6.27
CA PHE A 136 3.68 -0.88 -7.73
C PHE A 136 4.36 -2.12 -8.31
N MET A 137 5.25 -2.79 -7.56
CA MET A 137 5.86 -4.05 -7.98
C MET A 137 4.83 -5.16 -8.28
N LYS A 138 3.63 -5.08 -7.68
CA LYS A 138 2.50 -5.99 -7.91
C LYS A 138 1.62 -5.61 -9.10
N LEU A 139 1.91 -4.52 -9.82
CA LEU A 139 1.17 -4.16 -11.02
C LEU A 139 1.40 -5.20 -12.12
N SER A 140 0.31 -5.68 -12.72
CA SER A 140 0.34 -6.42 -13.97
C SER A 140 0.78 -5.47 -15.08
N CYS A 141 1.88 -5.79 -15.78
CA CYS A 141 2.43 -4.94 -16.83
C CYS A 141 2.36 -5.62 -18.19
N ASN A 142 1.94 -4.86 -19.21
CA ASN A 142 1.89 -5.29 -20.62
C ASN A 142 1.12 -6.60 -20.87
N LYS A 143 0.15 -6.92 -20.02
CA LYS A 143 -0.69 -8.14 -20.10
C LYS A 143 -2.09 -7.81 -19.63
N GLU A 144 -3.12 -8.34 -20.29
CA GLU A 144 -4.50 -8.18 -19.83
C GLU A 144 -4.84 -9.18 -18.70
N PRO A 145 -5.51 -8.73 -17.61
CA PRO A 145 -5.92 -7.35 -17.30
C PRO A 145 -4.71 -6.44 -17.00
N CYS A 146 -4.59 -5.33 -17.73
CA CYS A 146 -3.41 -4.47 -17.62
C CYS A 146 -3.51 -3.49 -16.45
N GLY A 147 -2.55 -3.58 -15.54
CA GLY A 147 -2.34 -2.65 -14.43
C GLY A 147 -1.47 -1.46 -14.81
N TYR A 148 -0.53 -1.59 -15.75
CA TYR A 148 0.26 -0.49 -16.33
C TYR A 148 0.87 -0.90 -17.69
N PRO A 149 0.89 -0.01 -18.70
CA PRO A 149 0.22 1.29 -18.75
C PRO A 149 -1.30 1.16 -18.96
N MET A 150 -2.05 2.14 -18.47
CA MET A 150 -3.50 2.27 -18.67
C MET A 150 -3.82 3.19 -19.85
N SER A 151 -3.11 4.30 -19.99
CA SER A 151 -3.34 5.32 -21.02
C SER A 151 -2.92 4.86 -22.42
N GLU A 152 -3.68 5.28 -23.43
CA GLU A 152 -3.33 5.02 -24.83
C GLU A 152 -2.03 5.73 -25.22
N TYR A 153 -1.79 6.94 -24.67
CA TYR A 153 -0.55 7.67 -24.89
C TYR A 153 0.69 6.85 -24.48
N LEU A 154 0.74 6.32 -23.25
CA LEU A 154 1.89 5.53 -22.83
C LEU A 154 1.96 4.16 -23.50
N LYS A 155 0.83 3.52 -23.82
CA LYS A 155 0.82 2.29 -24.64
C LYS A 155 1.53 2.45 -25.98
N GLY A 156 1.50 3.66 -26.57
CA GLY A 156 2.21 3.99 -27.80
C GLY A 156 3.72 4.22 -27.67
N LEU A 157 4.26 4.24 -26.44
CA LEU A 157 5.68 4.49 -26.16
C LEU A 157 6.38 3.24 -25.63
N ASN A 158 7.70 3.18 -25.77
CA ASN A 158 8.51 2.18 -25.06
C ASN A 158 8.67 2.61 -23.59
N ASN A 159 7.88 1.99 -22.70
CA ASN A 159 7.72 2.43 -21.31
C ASN A 159 7.82 1.28 -20.29
N ASP A 160 8.42 0.16 -20.68
CA ASP A 160 8.50 -1.04 -19.84
C ASP A 160 9.16 -0.77 -18.50
N LEU A 161 8.43 -1.11 -17.44
CA LEU A 161 8.95 -1.05 -16.07
C LEU A 161 9.31 -2.46 -15.61
N SER A 162 10.54 -2.66 -15.15
CA SER A 162 10.93 -3.91 -14.50
C SER A 162 10.27 -4.04 -13.12
N TYR A 163 10.25 -5.25 -12.56
CA TYR A 163 9.83 -5.46 -11.16
C TYR A 163 10.61 -4.55 -10.21
N PHE A 164 11.94 -4.46 -10.38
CA PHE A 164 12.80 -3.65 -9.53
C PHE A 164 12.53 -2.15 -9.66
N SER A 165 12.25 -1.67 -10.88
CA SER A 165 11.87 -0.26 -11.12
C SER A 165 10.59 0.09 -10.37
N ARG A 166 9.58 -0.78 -10.41
CA ARG A 166 8.33 -0.57 -9.68
C ARG A 166 8.48 -0.74 -8.16
N GLU A 167 9.36 -1.63 -7.73
CA GLU A 167 9.65 -1.84 -6.31
C GLU A 167 10.31 -0.62 -5.68
N ILE A 168 11.32 -0.02 -6.34
CA ILE A 168 11.99 1.19 -5.81
C ILE A 168 11.03 2.37 -5.66
N ALA A 169 10.04 2.48 -6.56
CA ALA A 169 9.02 3.53 -6.52
C ALA A 169 8.12 3.48 -5.27
N CYS A 170 8.20 2.42 -4.46
CA CYS A 170 7.45 2.29 -3.22
C CYS A 170 8.22 2.75 -1.97
N HIS A 171 9.48 3.18 -2.12
CA HIS A 171 10.34 3.52 -0.97
C HIS A 171 10.28 5.01 -0.63
N ALA A 172 10.15 5.31 0.66
CA ALA A 172 10.20 6.67 1.17
C ALA A 172 11.65 7.18 1.27
N ILE A 173 12.01 8.15 0.42
CA ILE A 173 13.36 8.72 0.34
C ILE A 173 13.72 9.56 1.58
N GLU A 174 12.75 10.21 2.21
CA GLU A 174 12.96 11.24 3.24
C GLU A 174 13.61 10.67 4.49
N THR A 175 13.17 9.48 4.92
CA THR A 175 13.75 8.82 6.10
C THR A 175 15.18 8.38 5.83
N TYR A 176 15.46 7.93 4.61
CA TYR A 176 16.79 7.52 4.21
C TYR A 176 17.76 8.71 4.12
N CYS A 177 17.32 9.81 3.49
CA CYS A 177 18.09 11.06 3.43
C CYS A 177 18.43 11.60 4.83
N LYS A 178 17.46 11.59 5.76
CA LYS A 178 17.72 12.01 7.15
C LYS A 178 18.82 11.19 7.81
N ARG A 179 18.80 9.86 7.66
CA ARG A 179 19.85 8.96 8.19
C ARG A 179 21.23 9.26 7.59
N LEU A 180 21.29 9.50 6.27
CA LEU A 180 22.54 9.88 5.60
C LEU A 180 23.09 11.20 6.13
N CYS A 181 22.24 12.23 6.25
CA CYS A 181 22.65 13.56 6.72
C CYS A 181 23.14 13.55 8.18
N ASN A 182 22.51 12.73 9.03
CA ASN A 182 22.88 12.61 10.44
C ASN A 182 24.16 11.78 10.67
N GLY A 183 24.65 11.09 9.64
CA GLY A 183 25.79 10.18 9.77
C GLY A 183 25.46 8.86 10.48
N ASP A 184 24.19 8.47 10.52
CA ASP A 184 23.69 7.25 11.17
C ASP A 184 23.95 6.00 10.28
N TYR A 185 25.21 5.77 9.93
CA TYR A 185 25.58 4.77 8.92
C TYR A 185 25.40 3.32 9.37
N ASN A 186 25.32 3.05 10.68
CA ASN A 186 25.13 1.69 11.19
C ASN A 186 23.79 1.12 10.74
N ASP A 187 22.73 1.92 10.72
CA ASP A 187 21.42 1.48 10.23
C ASP A 187 21.39 1.25 8.72
N LEU A 188 22.36 1.81 7.99
CA LEU A 188 22.47 1.63 6.54
C LEU A 188 23.21 0.33 6.18
N LYS A 189 24.03 -0.21 7.10
CA LYS A 189 24.71 -1.51 6.91
C LYS A 189 23.74 -2.67 6.80
N VAL A 190 22.51 -2.53 7.33
CA VAL A 190 21.47 -3.56 7.23
C VAL A 190 21.17 -3.96 5.76
N HIS A 191 21.33 -3.03 4.81
CA HIS A 191 21.15 -3.34 3.39
C HIS A 191 22.26 -4.25 2.87
N ALA A 192 23.49 -4.09 3.35
CA ALA A 192 24.61 -4.98 3.03
C ALA A 192 24.39 -6.36 3.67
N TYR A 193 23.89 -6.42 4.90
CA TYR A 193 23.54 -7.69 5.55
C TYR A 193 22.42 -8.41 4.79
N ARG A 194 21.38 -7.68 4.35
CA ARG A 194 20.29 -8.27 3.56
C ARG A 194 20.79 -8.85 2.23
N ALA A 195 21.71 -8.15 1.56
CA ALA A 195 22.31 -8.58 0.30
C ALA A 195 23.24 -9.80 0.48
N ALA A 196 24.07 -9.79 1.54
CA ALA A 196 24.93 -10.92 1.87
C ALA A 196 24.11 -12.18 2.24
N LEU A 197 23.03 -12.02 3.02
CA LEU A 197 22.10 -13.10 3.32
C LEU A 197 21.44 -13.67 2.05
N GLU A 198 21.03 -12.81 1.12
CA GLU A 198 20.46 -13.25 -0.16
C GLU A 198 21.44 -14.12 -0.97
N LYS A 199 22.72 -13.72 -1.01
CA LYS A 199 23.78 -14.48 -1.68
C LYS A 199 23.97 -15.87 -1.06
N LEU A 200 24.01 -15.95 0.28
CA LEU A 200 24.13 -17.22 0.99
C LEU A 200 22.91 -18.13 0.75
N LEU A 201 21.69 -17.57 0.79
CA LEU A 201 20.47 -18.32 0.50
C LEU A 201 20.47 -18.88 -0.93
N GLN A 202 20.89 -18.08 -1.91
CA GLN A 202 21.00 -18.51 -3.30
C GLN A 202 22.05 -19.62 -3.49
N GLN A 203 23.16 -19.56 -2.75
CA GLN A 203 24.21 -20.60 -2.76
C GLN A 203 23.72 -21.90 -2.12
N LEU A 204 22.88 -21.82 -1.09
CA LEU A 204 22.30 -22.99 -0.42
C LEU A 204 21.28 -23.71 -1.31
N ASP A 205 20.31 -22.98 -1.86
CA ASP A 205 19.35 -23.49 -2.83
C ASP A 205 18.87 -22.33 -3.72
N PRO A 206 19.03 -22.41 -5.06
CA PRO A 206 18.52 -21.40 -5.98
C PRO A 206 17.04 -21.05 -5.80
N LYS A 207 16.22 -21.96 -5.25
CA LYS A 207 14.80 -21.73 -4.95
C LYS A 207 14.57 -20.76 -3.77
N LEU A 208 15.58 -20.53 -2.93
CA LEU A 208 15.51 -19.58 -1.82
C LEU A 208 15.80 -18.14 -2.26
N MET A 209 16.17 -17.92 -3.52
CA MET A 209 16.30 -16.60 -4.09
C MET A 209 14.99 -15.83 -3.96
N HIS A 210 15.08 -14.58 -3.50
CA HIS A 210 13.97 -13.66 -3.26
C HIS A 210 12.93 -14.15 -2.26
N MET A 211 13.28 -15.17 -1.46
CA MET A 211 12.41 -15.62 -0.38
C MET A 211 12.13 -14.46 0.59
N PRO A 212 10.86 -14.29 1.01
CA PRO A 212 10.52 -13.31 2.02
C PRO A 212 11.22 -13.62 3.34
N VAL A 213 12.12 -12.73 3.76
CA VAL A 213 12.69 -12.76 5.11
C VAL A 213 12.02 -11.71 5.98
N ARG A 214 12.10 -11.87 7.29
CA ARG A 214 11.51 -10.93 8.24
C ARG A 214 12.20 -9.56 8.14
N ASN A 215 11.43 -8.49 8.34
CA ASN A 215 12.00 -7.18 8.62
C ASN A 215 12.70 -7.20 9.98
N VAL A 216 14.03 -7.17 9.97
CA VAL A 216 14.86 -7.09 11.17
C VAL A 216 15.03 -5.62 11.55
N LYS A 217 14.67 -5.27 12.79
CA LYS A 217 15.02 -3.97 13.35
C LYS A 217 16.50 -4.01 13.68
N HIS A 218 17.31 -3.36 12.86
CA HIS A 218 18.73 -3.22 13.11
C HIS A 218 18.94 -2.35 14.35
N THR A 219 19.75 -2.83 15.28
CA THR A 219 20.19 -2.08 16.46
C THR A 219 21.66 -1.71 16.30
N ASN A 220 22.08 -0.62 16.95
CA ASN A 220 23.49 -0.29 17.04
C ASN A 220 24.26 -1.51 17.57
N ASN A 221 25.26 -1.95 16.81
CA ASN A 221 26.16 -3.10 17.07
C ASN A 221 25.66 -4.51 16.69
N MET A 222 24.55 -4.64 15.96
CA MET A 222 24.13 -5.96 15.45
C MET A 222 25.18 -6.57 14.51
N THR A 223 25.61 -7.81 14.78
CA THR A 223 26.50 -8.55 13.88
C THR A 223 25.71 -9.15 12.70
N PHE A 224 26.42 -9.62 11.68
CA PHE A 224 25.77 -10.27 10.54
C PHE A 224 25.12 -11.60 10.95
N GLU A 225 25.74 -12.36 11.85
CA GLU A 225 25.22 -13.63 12.37
C GLU A 225 23.93 -13.41 13.17
N GLU A 226 23.90 -12.39 14.03
CA GLU A 226 22.70 -11.99 14.77
C GLU A 226 21.57 -11.55 13.83
N TYR A 227 21.91 -10.81 12.76
CA TYR A 227 20.96 -10.43 11.72
C TYR A 227 20.38 -11.67 11.01
N CYS A 228 21.22 -12.62 10.60
CA CYS A 228 20.79 -13.86 9.95
C CYS A 228 19.88 -14.68 10.85
N ALA A 229 20.25 -14.86 12.13
CA ALA A 229 19.42 -15.55 13.11
C ALA A 229 18.04 -14.87 13.27
N ALA A 230 18.00 -13.54 13.35
CA ALA A 230 16.75 -12.79 13.47
C ALA A 230 15.90 -12.85 12.18
N ALA A 231 16.53 -12.79 11.01
CA ALA A 231 15.88 -12.84 9.70
C ALA A 231 15.30 -14.23 9.39
N LEU A 232 15.99 -15.29 9.82
CA LEU A 232 15.68 -16.69 9.52
C LEU A 232 14.96 -17.43 10.66
N HIS A 233 14.73 -16.83 11.84
CA HIS A 233 14.16 -17.53 13.02
C HIS A 233 12.90 -18.39 12.77
N LYS A 234 12.07 -18.07 11.76
CA LYS A 234 10.85 -18.85 11.42
C LYS A 234 11.03 -19.80 10.24
N LEU A 235 12.22 -19.81 9.65
CA LEU A 235 12.60 -20.64 8.52
C LEU A 235 13.50 -21.74 9.08
N SER A 236 13.18 -22.99 8.77
CA SER A 236 13.97 -24.16 9.17
C SER A 236 15.25 -24.25 8.31
N ILE A 237 16.05 -23.18 8.32
CA ILE A 237 17.31 -23.07 7.59
C ILE A 237 18.42 -23.04 8.62
N ASP A 238 19.41 -23.91 8.44
CA ASP A 238 20.56 -23.99 9.32
C ASP A 238 21.38 -22.69 9.31
N PRO A 239 22.15 -22.41 10.38
CA PRO A 239 22.99 -21.23 10.45
C PRO A 239 23.93 -21.15 9.24
N LEU A 240 23.84 -20.05 8.50
CA LEU A 240 24.68 -19.81 7.34
C LEU A 240 26.08 -19.37 7.78
N ASN A 241 27.12 -19.95 7.20
CA ASN A 241 28.51 -19.56 7.48
C ASN A 241 28.80 -18.17 6.88
N SER A 242 29.28 -17.24 7.69
CA SER A 242 29.58 -15.87 7.27
C SER A 242 30.90 -15.73 6.51
N SER A 243 31.79 -16.73 6.55
CA SER A 243 33.10 -16.68 5.88
C SER A 243 33.00 -16.38 4.38
N ASP A 244 31.93 -16.86 3.73
CA ASP A 244 31.75 -16.74 2.28
C ASP A 244 31.35 -15.33 1.82
N VAL A 245 31.01 -14.45 2.77
CA VAL A 245 30.53 -13.08 2.52
C VAL A 245 31.27 -12.00 3.30
N GLU A 246 32.31 -12.33 4.07
CA GLU A 246 33.09 -11.34 4.83
C GLU A 246 33.60 -10.19 3.94
N THR A 247 34.14 -10.53 2.76
CA THR A 247 34.62 -9.53 1.80
C THR A 247 33.49 -8.65 1.26
N ASP A 248 32.29 -9.22 1.07
CA ASP A 248 31.11 -8.48 0.61
C ASP A 248 30.61 -7.51 1.68
N LEU A 249 30.61 -7.92 2.95
CA LEU A 249 30.22 -7.08 4.08
C LEU A 249 31.11 -5.84 4.22
N LEU A 250 32.40 -5.94 3.88
CA LEU A 250 33.30 -4.79 3.82
C LEU A 250 32.92 -3.77 2.73
N GLN A 251 32.17 -4.19 1.71
CA GLN A 251 31.70 -3.32 0.62
C GLN A 251 30.38 -2.59 0.94
N TRP A 252 29.94 -2.56 2.21
CA TRP A 252 28.67 -1.93 2.61
C TRP A 252 28.49 -0.49 2.09
N LYS A 253 29.58 0.29 1.99
CA LYS A 253 29.55 1.65 1.42
C LYS A 253 29.09 1.65 -0.04
N LYS A 254 29.51 0.67 -0.84
CA LYS A 254 29.05 0.53 -2.24
C LYS A 254 27.57 0.18 -2.31
N VAL A 255 27.08 -0.66 -1.39
CA VAL A 255 25.64 -0.97 -1.28
C VAL A 255 24.84 0.29 -0.94
N VAL A 256 25.33 1.11 -0.02
CA VAL A 256 24.74 2.43 0.30
C VAL A 256 24.72 3.34 -0.92
N VAL A 257 25.83 3.49 -1.65
CA VAL A 257 25.88 4.30 -2.88
C VAL A 257 24.87 3.82 -3.91
N LEU A 258 24.81 2.51 -4.19
CA LEU A 258 23.86 1.93 -5.13
C LEU A 258 22.41 2.19 -4.70
N TYR A 259 22.11 2.01 -3.41
CA TYR A 259 20.77 2.23 -2.90
C TYR A 259 20.36 3.71 -2.94
N THR A 260 21.29 4.63 -2.64
CA THR A 260 21.07 6.07 -2.83
C THR A 260 20.73 6.41 -4.28
N LEU A 261 21.47 5.86 -5.25
CA LEU A 261 21.18 6.05 -6.68
C LEU A 261 19.80 5.51 -7.06
N ARG A 262 19.42 4.32 -6.54
CA ARG A 262 18.08 3.75 -6.74
C ARG A 262 16.98 4.67 -6.20
N LEU A 263 17.15 5.18 -4.98
CA LEU A 263 16.19 6.09 -4.37
C LEU A 263 16.10 7.44 -5.10
N ALA A 264 17.20 7.95 -5.66
CA ALA A 264 17.16 9.16 -6.47
C ALA A 264 16.30 9.03 -7.74
N ILE A 265 16.20 7.81 -8.30
CA ILE A 265 15.39 7.52 -9.50
C ILE A 265 13.95 7.13 -9.14
N ALA A 266 13.69 6.66 -7.92
CA ALA A 266 12.37 6.19 -7.51
C ALA A 266 11.21 7.18 -7.78
N PRO A 267 11.33 8.50 -7.49
CA PRO A 267 10.27 9.47 -7.78
C PRO A 267 9.95 9.59 -9.27
N LEU A 268 10.92 9.37 -10.15
CA LEU A 268 10.69 9.40 -11.61
C LEU A 268 9.80 8.24 -12.04
N VAL A 269 10.03 7.04 -11.50
CA VAL A 269 9.22 5.85 -11.81
C VAL A 269 7.81 6.00 -11.24
N GLU A 270 7.67 6.48 -10.01
CA GLU A 270 6.37 6.78 -9.42
C GLU A 270 5.61 7.82 -10.26
N THR A 271 6.28 8.92 -10.64
CA THR A 271 5.70 9.97 -11.47
C THR A 271 5.19 9.42 -12.80
N LEU A 272 5.94 8.55 -13.46
CA LEU A 272 5.50 7.91 -14.71
C LEU A 272 4.22 7.10 -14.51
N ILE A 273 4.13 6.31 -13.44
CA ILE A 273 2.92 5.53 -13.11
C ILE A 273 1.74 6.45 -12.79
N LEU A 274 1.97 7.56 -12.08
CA LEU A 274 0.90 8.51 -11.74
C LEU A 274 0.41 9.28 -12.97
N LEU A 275 1.33 9.71 -13.84
CA LEU A 275 1.00 10.36 -15.11
C LEU A 275 0.18 9.45 -16.01
N ASP A 276 0.51 8.16 -16.07
CA ASP A 276 -0.32 7.17 -16.77
C ASP A 276 -1.78 7.20 -16.30
N ARG A 277 -2.01 7.30 -14.99
CA ARG A 277 -3.37 7.33 -14.43
C ARG A 277 -4.09 8.61 -14.79
N VAL A 278 -3.40 9.74 -14.70
CA VAL A 278 -3.94 11.05 -15.06
C VAL A 278 -4.30 11.08 -16.53
N LEU A 279 -3.41 10.62 -17.41
CA LEU A 279 -3.66 10.53 -18.85
C LEU A 279 -4.85 9.63 -19.16
N PHE A 280 -4.95 8.46 -18.53
CA PHE A 280 -6.10 7.56 -18.72
C PHE A 280 -7.42 8.25 -18.33
N ILE A 281 -7.46 8.95 -17.19
CA ILE A 281 -8.64 9.69 -16.74
C ILE A 281 -9.01 10.81 -17.72
N LEU A 282 -8.02 11.56 -18.22
CA LEU A 282 -8.21 12.64 -19.20
C LEU A 282 -8.69 12.10 -20.57
N GLU A 283 -8.16 10.97 -21.03
CA GLU A 283 -8.58 10.29 -22.26
C GLU A 283 -10.06 9.86 -22.19
N HIS A 284 -10.60 9.64 -20.99
CA HIS A 284 -12.01 9.32 -20.75
C HIS A 284 -12.88 10.56 -20.44
N GLY A 285 -12.36 11.77 -20.64
CA GLY A 285 -13.12 13.02 -20.53
C GLY A 285 -13.41 13.49 -19.11
N MET A 286 -12.70 12.96 -18.12
CA MET A 286 -12.82 13.39 -16.71
C MET A 286 -11.85 14.56 -16.44
N THR A 287 -12.36 15.67 -15.92
CA THR A 287 -11.61 16.90 -15.61
C THR A 287 -11.74 17.32 -14.16
#